data_AF-A0A2M7N675-F1
#
_entry.id   AF-A0A2M7N675-F1
#
_cell.length_a   1.000
_cell.length_b   1.000
_cell.length_c   1.000
_cell.angle_alpha   90.00
_cell.angle_beta   90.00
_cell.angle_gamma   90.00
#
_symmetry.space_group_name_H-M   'P 1'
#
loop_
_entity.id
_entity.type
_entity.pdbx_description
1 polymer ?
#
loop_
_entity_poly.entity_id
_entity_poly.type
_entity_poly.pdbx_seq_one_letter_code
_entity_poly.pdbx_strand_id
1 'polypeptide(L)'
;MKNKKKNPKTFEWWYVYRGTNNTKKEIYHGVSKDVEARKDGKHCKSNTKIITHWDCEIDKISWGKLSKHKSQKKASEISHHFEHTFSKEGYTIYITSGI
;
A
#
# COMPACT_ATOMS: atom_id res chain seq x y z
N MET A 1 -4.47 41.37 -18.60
CA MET A 1 -5.27 40.13 -18.69
C MET A 1 -4.53 38.99 -18.00
N LYS A 2 -5.04 38.46 -16.87
CA LYS A 2 -4.38 37.36 -16.14
C LYS A 2 -4.77 36.03 -16.79
N ASN A 3 -3.85 35.44 -17.55
CA ASN A 3 -4.00 34.07 -18.08
C ASN A 3 -4.01 33.08 -16.91
N LYS A 4 -5.21 32.68 -16.47
CA LYS A 4 -5.41 31.52 -15.60
C LYS A 4 -5.06 30.27 -16.43
N LYS A 5 -3.81 29.82 -16.39
CA LYS A 5 -3.43 28.48 -16.85
C LYS A 5 -4.28 27.49 -16.05
N LYS A 6 -5.26 26.86 -16.71
CA LYS A 6 -5.98 25.70 -16.18
C LYS A 6 -4.92 24.63 -15.91
N ASN A 7 -4.60 24.41 -14.63
CA ASN A 7 -3.80 23.24 -14.24
C ASN A 7 -4.50 22.00 -14.81
N PRO A 8 -3.82 21.15 -15.59
CA PRO A 8 -4.42 19.92 -16.07
C PRO A 8 -4.89 19.13 -14.84
N LYS A 9 -6.13 18.63 -14.87
CA LYS A 9 -6.64 17.68 -13.88
C LYS A 9 -5.70 16.47 -13.91
N THR A 10 -4.71 16.46 -13.03
CA THR A 10 -3.88 15.28 -12.79
C THR A 10 -4.83 14.23 -12.25
N PHE A 11 -5.17 13.23 -13.06
CA PHE A 11 -5.89 12.06 -12.56
C PHE A 11 -5.04 11.45 -11.44
N GLU A 12 -5.54 11.54 -10.20
CA GLU A 12 -4.90 10.87 -9.08
C GLU A 12 -5.14 9.36 -9.22
N TRP A 13 -4.06 8.61 -9.33
CA TRP A 13 -4.11 7.18 -9.46
C TRP A 13 -4.02 6.51 -8.10
N TRP A 14 -4.75 5.41 -7.95
CA TRP A 14 -4.70 4.55 -6.78
C TRP A 14 -3.87 3.31 -7.10
N TYR A 15 -2.88 3.03 -6.28
CA TYR A 15 -1.96 1.92 -6.46
C TYR A 15 -2.24 0.85 -5.41
N VAL A 16 -2.34 -0.40 -5.85
CA VAL A 16 -2.26 -1.56 -4.97
C VAL A 16 -0.79 -1.85 -4.74
N TYR A 17 -0.40 -2.04 -3.49
CA TYR A 17 0.97 -2.35 -3.10
C TYR A 17 1.04 -3.52 -2.13
N ARG A 18 2.22 -4.11 -2.06
CA ARG A 18 2.58 -5.13 -1.08
C ARG A 18 3.74 -4.64 -0.22
N GLY A 19 3.54 -4.62 1.09
CA GLY A 19 4.60 -4.61 2.08
C GLY A 19 4.98 -6.03 2.45
N THR A 20 6.28 -6.29 2.54
CA THR A 20 6.79 -7.59 3.02
C THR A 20 7.83 -7.32 4.08
N ASN A 21 7.52 -7.70 5.31
CA ASN A 21 8.44 -7.69 6.44
C ASN A 21 9.17 -9.03 6.48
N ASN A 22 10.43 -9.05 6.06
CA ASN A 22 11.22 -10.28 5.97
C ASN A 22 11.79 -10.71 7.33
N THR A 23 11.81 -9.81 8.33
CA THR A 23 12.22 -10.09 9.70
C THR A 23 11.12 -10.87 10.43
N LYS A 24 9.89 -10.32 10.45
CA LYS A 24 8.74 -10.94 11.12
C LYS A 24 8.01 -11.99 10.28
N LYS A 25 8.40 -12.12 9.00
CA LYS A 25 7.73 -12.98 8.01
C LYS A 25 6.26 -12.62 7.84
N GLU A 26 6.00 -11.34 7.60
CA GLU A 26 4.64 -10.82 7.47
C GLU A 26 4.45 -10.08 6.15
N ILE A 27 3.23 -10.12 5.63
CA ILE A 27 2.84 -9.51 4.36
C ILE A 27 1.57 -8.72 4.55
N TYR A 28 1.57 -7.53 3.95
CA TYR A 28 0.44 -6.62 3.97
C TYR A 28 0.16 -6.14 2.56
N HIS A 29 -1.10 -6.22 2.14
CA HIS A 29 -1.59 -5.61 0.91
C HIS A 29 -2.36 -4.33 1.25
N GLY A 30 -2.13 -3.27 0.49
CA GLY A 30 -2.79 -2.01 0.74
C GLY A 30 -2.97 -1.16 -0.50
N VAL A 31 -3.67 -0.04 -0.32
CA VAL A 31 -3.96 0.93 -1.37
C VAL A 31 -3.38 2.30 -0.99
N SER A 32 -2.67 2.95 -1.91
CA SER A 32 -2.13 4.30 -1.71
C SER A 32 -2.07 5.07 -3.02
N LYS A 33 -2.18 6.40 -2.94
CA LYS A 33 -1.85 7.28 -4.07
C LYS A 33 -0.35 7.42 -4.29
N ASP A 34 0.41 7.24 -3.21
CA ASP A 34 1.87 7.34 -3.20
C ASP A 34 2.45 6.17 -2.40
N VAL A 35 3.01 5.20 -3.12
CA VAL A 35 3.65 4.02 -2.54
C VAL A 35 5.11 4.30 -2.19
N GLU A 36 5.73 5.29 -2.83
CA GLU A 36 7.14 5.62 -2.57
C GLU A 36 7.28 6.28 -1.20
N ALA A 37 6.37 7.16 -0.83
CA ALA A 37 6.32 7.68 0.53
C ALA A 37 6.21 6.58 1.60
N ARG A 38 5.69 5.38 1.28
CA ARG A 38 5.64 4.25 2.23
C ARG A 38 7.02 3.66 2.50
N LYS A 39 7.94 3.72 1.51
CA LYS A 39 9.34 3.31 1.64
C LYS A 39 10.10 4.23 2.60
N ASP A 40 9.77 5.51 2.60
CA ASP A 40 10.39 6.53 3.47
C ASP A 40 9.87 6.48 4.92
N GLY A 41 9.36 5.32 5.36
CA GLY A 41 8.86 5.12 6.73
C GLY A 41 7.53 5.81 7.05
N LYS A 42 6.82 6.39 6.07
CA LYS A 42 5.52 7.02 6.31
C LYS A 42 4.47 6.04 6.82
N HIS A 43 4.62 4.74 6.56
CA HIS A 43 3.72 3.74 7.13
C HIS A 43 3.91 3.57 8.64
N CYS A 44 5.15 3.58 9.14
CA CYS A 44 5.45 3.61 10.58
C CYS A 44 4.94 4.89 11.25
N LYS A 45 4.89 6.01 10.50
CA LYS A 45 4.28 7.27 10.95
C LYS A 45 2.75 7.32 10.77
N SER A 46 2.17 6.36 10.06
CA SER A 46 0.75 6.32 9.78
C SER A 46 0.05 5.30 10.68
N ASN A 47 -1.15 5.62 11.15
CA ASN A 47 -1.95 4.77 12.02
C ASN A 47 -2.57 3.55 11.27
N THR A 48 -1.83 2.89 10.38
CA THR A 48 -2.26 1.64 9.74
C THR A 48 -2.20 0.53 10.79
N LYS A 49 -3.26 0.44 11.61
CA LYS A 49 -3.39 -0.41 12.81
C LYS A 49 -2.90 -1.86 12.64
N ILE A 50 -2.99 -2.42 11.43
CA ILE A 50 -2.65 -3.81 11.17
C ILE A 50 -1.15 -4.09 11.06
N ILE A 51 -0.33 -3.06 10.79
CA ILE A 51 1.13 -3.16 10.69
C ILE A 51 1.85 -2.15 11.59
N THR A 52 1.20 -1.64 12.64
CA THR A 52 1.81 -0.67 13.56
C THR A 52 2.99 -1.24 14.34
N HIS A 53 3.09 -2.57 14.44
CA HIS A 53 4.20 -3.27 15.09
C HIS A 53 5.39 -3.53 14.16
N TRP A 54 5.33 -3.09 12.89
CA TRP A 54 6.47 -3.10 11.99
C TRP A 54 7.39 -1.95 12.34
N ASP A 55 8.65 -2.27 12.56
CA ASP A 55 9.67 -1.27 12.86
C ASP A 55 10.45 -0.95 11.58
N CYS A 56 10.31 0.26 11.07
CA CYS A 56 10.98 0.68 9.83
C CYS A 56 12.51 0.73 9.93
N GLU A 57 13.06 0.89 11.14
CA GLU A 57 14.50 1.02 11.35
C GLU A 57 15.15 -0.35 11.57
N ILE A 58 14.41 -1.28 12.18
CA ILE A 58 14.92 -2.61 12.56
C ILE A 58 14.50 -3.69 11.57
N ASP A 59 13.28 -3.65 11.04
CA ASP A 59 12.74 -4.70 10.19
C ASP A 59 13.20 -4.57 8.74
N LYS A 60 13.49 -5.72 8.11
CA LYS A 60 13.83 -5.79 6.67
C LYS A 60 12.56 -5.73 5.83
N ILE A 61 12.03 -4.52 5.62
CA ILE A 61 10.78 -4.30 4.90
C ILE A 61 11.03 -3.94 3.43
N SER A 62 10.36 -4.65 2.52
CA SER A 62 10.35 -4.35 1.08
C SER A 62 8.96 -3.96 0.60
N TRP A 63 8.89 -2.96 -0.28
CA TRP A 63 7.65 -2.43 -0.84
C TRP A 63 7.58 -2.61 -2.36
N GLY A 64 6.52 -3.23 -2.86
CA GLY A 64 6.27 -3.44 -4.29
C GLY A 64 4.94 -2.87 -4.74
N LYS A 65 4.90 -2.18 -5.88
CA LYS A 65 3.66 -1.81 -6.58
C LYS A 65 3.15 -3.04 -7.33
N LEU A 66 1.87 -3.39 -7.17
CA LEU A 66 1.25 -4.55 -7.81
C LEU A 66 0.39 -4.14 -9.01
N SER A 67 -0.45 -3.12 -8.85
CA SER A 67 -1.33 -2.64 -9.93
C SER A 67 -1.75 -1.17 -9.70
N LYS A 68 -2.34 -0.55 -10.72
CA LYS A 68 -2.70 0.86 -10.76
C LYS A 68 -4.11 1.04 -11.30
N HIS A 69 -4.94 1.83 -10.61
CA HIS A 69 -6.37 1.96 -10.88
C HIS A 69 -6.82 3.42 -10.80
N LYS A 70 -7.85 3.79 -11.58
CA LYS A 70 -8.48 5.12 -11.50
C LYS A 70 -9.45 5.26 -10.32
N SER A 71 -9.86 4.15 -9.71
CA SER A 71 -10.84 4.10 -8.62
C SER A 71 -10.22 3.48 -7.37
N GLN A 72 -10.41 4.14 -6.22
CA GLN A 72 -10.01 3.62 -4.92
C GLN A 72 -10.74 2.32 -4.61
N LYS A 73 -12.05 2.26 -4.88
CA LYS A 73 -12.88 1.07 -4.66
C LYS A 73 -12.32 -0.14 -5.41
N LYS A 74 -12.03 0.03 -6.70
CA LYS A 74 -11.43 -1.03 -7.52
C LYS A 74 -10.05 -1.45 -7.01
N ALA A 75 -9.22 -0.49 -6.61
CA ALA A 75 -7.94 -0.82 -5.99
C ALA A 75 -8.10 -1.59 -4.68
N SER A 76 -9.10 -1.25 -3.85
CA SER A 76 -9.40 -1.94 -2.59
C SER A 76 -9.87 -3.36 -2.81
N GLU A 77 -10.82 -3.57 -3.74
CA GLU A 77 -11.30 -4.90 -4.13
C GLU A 77 -10.15 -5.80 -4.60
N ILE A 78 -9.23 -5.25 -5.42
CA ILE A 78 -8.04 -5.98 -5.89
C ILE A 78 -7.05 -6.24 -4.76
N SER A 79 -6.84 -5.29 -3.85
CA SER A 79 -6.00 -5.49 -2.67
C SER A 79 -6.54 -6.62 -1.80
N HIS A 80 -7.84 -6.64 -1.54
CA HIS A 80 -8.49 -7.68 -0.75
C HIS A 80 -8.43 -9.04 -1.45
N HIS A 81 -8.60 -9.09 -2.78
CA HIS A 81 -8.38 -10.31 -3.55
C HIS A 81 -6.97 -10.90 -3.32
N PHE A 82 -5.93 -10.05 -3.34
CA PHE A 82 -4.57 -10.50 -3.05
C PHE A 82 -4.37 -11.01 -1.62
N GLU A 83 -5.10 -10.51 -0.63
CA GLU A 83 -5.04 -11.03 0.75
C GLU A 83 -5.45 -12.51 0.83
N HIS A 84 -6.33 -12.96 -0.06
CA HIS A 84 -6.84 -14.34 -0.08
C HIS A 84 -6.16 -15.25 -1.10
N THR A 85 -5.65 -14.70 -2.21
CA THR A 85 -5.06 -15.51 -3.30
C THR A 85 -3.55 -15.57 -3.28
N PHE A 86 -2.88 -14.57 -2.68
CA PHE A 86 -1.44 -14.61 -2.56
C PHE A 86 -1.06 -15.56 -1.43
N SER A 87 -0.02 -16.38 -1.63
CA SER A 87 0.59 -17.18 -0.58
C SER A 87 2.11 -17.10 -0.69
N LYS A 88 2.77 -17.13 0.46
CA LYS A 88 4.23 -17.26 0.54
C LYS A 88 4.56 -18.13 1.73
N GLU A 89 5.25 -19.23 1.48
CA GLU A 89 5.57 -20.21 2.51
C GLU A 89 6.29 -19.57 3.69
N GLY A 90 5.79 -19.85 4.91
CA GLY A 90 6.34 -19.32 6.15
C GLY A 90 6.04 -17.85 6.41
N TYR A 91 5.14 -17.20 5.65
CA TYR A 91 4.71 -15.82 5.91
C TYR A 91 3.25 -15.75 6.33
N THR A 92 2.98 -14.89 7.32
CA THR A 92 1.62 -14.50 7.71
C THR A 92 1.14 -13.36 6.81
N ILE A 93 -0.04 -13.50 6.23
CA ILE A 93 -0.67 -12.45 5.40
C ILE A 93 -1.76 -11.79 6.22
N TYR A 94 -1.66 -10.47 6.35
CA TYR A 94 -2.68 -9.67 7.03
C TYR A 94 -3.87 -9.42 6.12
N ILE A 95 -5.05 -9.76 6.63
CA ILE A 95 -6.34 -9.53 5.97
C ILE A 95 -6.94 -8.27 6.57
N THR A 96 -7.28 -7.29 5.73
CA THR A 96 -7.92 -6.06 6.19
C THR A 96 -9.43 -6.23 6.22
N SER A 97 -10.06 -5.73 7.28
CA SER A 97 -11.52 -5.68 7.39
C SER A 97 -12.05 -4.54 6.51
N GLY A 98 -12.74 -4.86 5.41
CA GLY A 98 -13.54 -3.91 4.64
C GLY A 98 -13.34 -3.93 3.12
N ILE A 99 -14.46 -3.92 2.39
CA ILE A 99 -14.60 -3.33 1.06
C ILE A 99 -15.55 -2.13 1.21
#